data_AF-A0A4R4TWT3-F1
#
_entry.id   AF-A0A4R4TWT3-F1
#
_cell.length_a   1.000
_cell.length_b   1.000
_cell.length_c   1.000
_cell.angle_alpha   90.00
_cell.angle_beta   90.00
_cell.angle_gamma   90.00
#
_symmetry.space_group_name_H-M   'P 1'
#
loop_
_entity.id
_entity.type
_entity.pdbx_description
1 polymer ?
#
loop_
_entity_poly.entity_id
_entity_poly.type
_entity_poly.pdbx_seq_one_letter_code
_entity_poly.pdbx_strand_id
1 'polypeptide(L)'
;MATSRARSAATDGVANRLRFLALTGGRPVWDVVHAVPALRRRVNAALIDSAIREMPPRPEPLSTMAGYTSWPSLTDRTYSGRHLPPLPLP
;
A
#
# COMPACT_ATOMS: atom_id res chain seq x y z
N MET A 1 -1.83 25.03 -5.24
CA MET A 1 -1.51 24.19 -6.41
C MET A 1 -0.22 23.42 -6.10
N ALA A 2 -0.28 22.09 -5.99
CA ALA A 2 0.93 21.28 -5.85
C ALA A 2 1.69 21.30 -7.17
N THR A 3 2.94 21.74 -7.17
CA THR A 3 3.82 21.67 -8.33
C THR A 3 4.11 20.21 -8.64
N SER A 4 3.66 19.74 -9.81
CA SER A 4 3.95 18.40 -10.32
C SER A 4 5.45 18.26 -10.57
N ARG A 5 6.18 17.69 -9.62
CA ARG A 5 7.60 17.35 -9.79
C ARG A 5 7.69 16.10 -10.68
N ALA A 6 8.52 16.14 -11.73
CA ALA A 6 8.74 14.98 -12.58
C ALA A 6 9.30 13.81 -11.74
N ARG A 7 8.81 12.58 -11.99
CA ARG A 7 9.30 11.36 -11.34
C ARG A 7 10.80 11.25 -11.60
N SER A 8 11.59 11.18 -10.53
CA SER A 8 13.05 11.13 -10.60
C SER A 8 13.56 10.08 -9.63
N ALA A 9 14.76 9.55 -9.84
CA ALA A 9 15.36 8.57 -8.92
C ALA A 9 15.51 9.11 -7.49
N ALA A 10 15.67 10.42 -7.32
CA ALA A 10 15.68 11.10 -6.03
C ALA A 10 14.28 11.17 -5.38
N THR A 11 13.21 11.16 -6.19
CA THR A 11 11.82 11.17 -5.72
C THR A 11 11.34 9.76 -5.36
N ASP A 12 11.70 8.75 -6.17
CA ASP A 12 11.18 7.39 -6.02
C ASP A 12 11.99 6.54 -5.02
N GLY A 13 13.25 6.90 -4.77
CA GLY A 13 14.14 6.18 -3.85
C GLY A 13 14.72 4.90 -4.44
N VAL A 14 15.96 4.58 -4.07
CA VAL A 14 16.70 3.42 -4.61
C VAL A 14 16.00 2.10 -4.27
N ALA A 15 15.40 1.98 -3.09
CA ALA A 15 14.68 0.78 -2.66
C ALA A 15 13.50 0.43 -3.58
N ASN A 16 12.66 1.40 -3.94
CA ASN A 16 11.51 1.16 -4.80
C ASN A 16 11.93 0.79 -6.23
N ARG A 17 13.04 1.36 -6.71
CA ARG A 17 13.60 1.01 -8.02
C ARG A 17 14.14 -0.42 -8.04
N LEU A 18 14.82 -0.85 -6.99
CA LEU A 18 15.27 -2.24 -6.86
C LEU A 18 14.10 -3.21 -6.78
N ARG A 19 13.05 -2.89 -6.01
CA ARG A 19 11.80 -3.67 -5.97
C ARG A 19 11.17 -3.78 -7.36
N PHE A 20 11.07 -2.66 -8.06
CA PHE A 20 10.55 -2.63 -9.43
C PHE A 20 11.35 -3.53 -10.36
N LEU A 21 12.68 -3.40 -10.38
CA LEU A 21 13.57 -4.24 -11.21
C LEU A 21 13.46 -5.72 -10.86
N ALA A 22 13.40 -6.07 -9.57
CA ALA A 22 13.26 -7.46 -9.13
C ALA A 22 11.93 -8.07 -9.59
N LEU A 23 10.82 -7.32 -9.51
CA LEU A 23 9.48 -7.80 -9.85
C LEU A 23 9.19 -7.79 -11.36
N THR A 24 9.87 -6.94 -12.14
CA THR A 24 9.63 -6.80 -13.59
C THR A 24 10.69 -7.49 -14.46
N GLY A 25 11.87 -7.77 -13.90
CA GLY A 25 12.97 -8.44 -14.59
C GLY A 25 13.22 -9.87 -14.10
N GLY A 26 14.27 -10.50 -14.63
CA GLY A 26 14.79 -11.76 -14.09
C GLY A 26 13.91 -12.99 -14.30
N ARG A 27 13.18 -13.06 -15.43
CA ARG A 27 12.29 -14.18 -15.80
C ARG A 27 12.81 -15.59 -15.45
N PRO A 28 14.06 -16.00 -15.76
CA PRO A 28 14.54 -17.34 -15.40
C PRO A 28 14.56 -17.60 -13.89
N VAL A 29 14.80 -16.59 -13.06
CA VAL A 29 14.75 -16.72 -11.60
C VAL A 29 13.31 -16.96 -11.14
N TRP A 30 12.35 -16.22 -11.71
CA TRP A 30 10.93 -16.41 -11.41
C TRP A 30 10.40 -17.76 -11.87
N ASP A 31 10.88 -18.29 -12.99
CA ASP A 31 10.53 -19.63 -13.47
C ASP A 31 10.95 -20.72 -12.45
N VAL A 32 12.16 -20.60 -11.88
CA VAL A 32 12.63 -21.49 -10.80
C VAL A 32 11.78 -21.35 -9.54
N VAL A 33 11.46 -20.12 -9.14
CA VAL A 33 10.58 -19.84 -8.00
C VAL A 33 9.20 -20.47 -8.19
N HIS A 34 8.65 -20.40 -9.41
CA HIS A 34 7.36 -20.98 -9.75
C HIS A 34 7.38 -22.51 -9.84
N ALA A 35 8.49 -23.09 -10.31
CA ALA A 35 8.64 -24.55 -10.44
C ALA A 35 8.63 -25.28 -9.09
N VAL A 36 9.07 -24.64 -8.01
CA VAL A 36 9.13 -25.23 -6.66
C VAL A 36 7.92 -24.80 -5.82
N PRO A 37 6.94 -25.68 -5.52
CA PRO A 37 5.68 -25.28 -4.87
C PRO A 37 5.86 -24.63 -3.49
N ALA A 38 6.84 -25.08 -2.70
CA ALA A 38 7.13 -24.52 -1.39
C ALA A 38 7.70 -23.09 -1.49
N LEU A 39 8.61 -22.87 -2.44
CA LEU A 39 9.23 -21.57 -2.68
C LEU A 39 8.19 -20.58 -3.21
N ARG A 40 7.39 -20.99 -4.20
CA ARG A 40 6.25 -20.21 -4.70
C ARG A 40 5.33 -19.73 -3.59
N ARG A 41 4.92 -20.62 -2.67
CA ARG A 41 4.04 -20.25 -1.54
C ARG A 41 4.69 -19.25 -0.60
N ARG A 42 5.95 -19.46 -0.22
CA ARG A 42 6.68 -18.56 0.69
C ARG A 42 6.91 -17.18 0.08
N VAL A 43 7.37 -17.14 -1.17
CA VAL A 43 7.61 -15.89 -1.90
C VAL A 43 6.29 -15.13 -2.10
N ASN A 44 5.23 -15.81 -2.52
CA ASN A 44 3.91 -15.18 -2.69
C ASN A 44 3.39 -14.59 -1.37
N ALA A 45 3.48 -15.34 -0.27
CA ALA A 45 3.08 -14.83 1.04
C ALA A 45 3.89 -13.60 1.43
N ALA A 46 5.23 -13.64 1.29
CA ALA A 46 6.09 -12.51 1.61
C ALA A 46 5.81 -11.27 0.76
N LEU A 47 5.55 -11.44 -0.54
CA LEU A 47 5.22 -10.33 -1.44
C LEU A 47 3.88 -9.69 -1.08
N ILE A 48 2.83 -10.49 -0.88
CA ILE A 48 1.51 -10.00 -0.47
C ILE A 48 1.59 -9.27 0.87
N ASP A 49 2.22 -9.89 1.85
CA ASP A 49 2.43 -9.31 3.17
C ASP A 49 3.18 -7.97 3.11
N SER A 50 4.22 -7.90 2.29
CA SER A 50 4.98 -6.65 2.11
C SER A 50 4.11 -5.55 1.51
N ALA A 51 3.26 -5.89 0.52
CA ALA A 51 2.38 -4.93 -0.13
C ALA A 51 1.25 -4.45 0.80
N ILE A 52 0.68 -5.34 1.60
CA ILE A 52 -0.36 -4.98 2.58
C ILE A 52 0.21 -4.06 3.66
N ARG A 53 1.45 -4.31 4.11
CA ARG A 53 2.10 -3.50 5.17
C ARG A 53 2.51 -2.09 4.74
N GLU A 54 2.46 -1.76 3.44
CA GLU A 54 2.62 -0.38 2.98
C GLU A 54 1.40 0.50 3.37
N MET A 55 0.25 -0.13 3.65
CA MET A 55 -0.95 0.56 4.14
C MET A 55 -1.06 0.42 5.67
N PRO A 56 -1.60 1.43 6.37
CA PRO A 56 -1.92 1.29 7.79
C PRO A 56 -2.88 0.11 8.03
N PRO A 57 -2.74 -0.61 9.16
CA PRO A 57 -3.66 -1.70 9.49
C PRO A 57 -5.08 -1.16 9.68
N ARG A 58 -6.06 -1.89 9.14
CA ARG A 58 -7.50 -1.65 9.38
C ARG A 58 -7.82 -1.96 10.85
N PRO A 59 -8.86 -1.34 11.47
CA PRO A 59 -9.87 -0.46 10.89
C PRO A 59 -9.39 0.98 10.65
N GLU A 60 -9.98 1.67 9.67
CA GLU A 60 -9.62 3.07 9.39
C GLU A 60 -9.98 3.97 10.57
N PRO A 61 -9.09 4.89 10.98
CA PRO A 61 -9.38 5.78 12.10
C PRO A 61 -10.41 6.86 11.75
N LEU A 62 -10.60 7.16 10.47
CA LEU A 62 -11.48 8.23 9.99
C LEU A 62 -12.65 7.67 9.18
N SER A 63 -13.77 8.39 9.18
CA SER A 63 -14.92 8.08 8.32
C SER A 63 -15.53 9.35 7.73
N THR A 64 -16.49 9.20 6.82
CA THR A 64 -17.24 10.33 6.25
C THR A 64 -18.17 11.01 7.26
N MET A 65 -18.34 10.45 8.46
CA MET A 65 -19.14 11.02 9.53
C MET A 65 -18.52 12.30 10.12
N ALA A 66 -17.22 12.26 10.43
CA ALA A 66 -16.53 13.34 11.15
C ALA A 66 -15.03 13.36 10.85
N GLY A 67 -14.40 14.53 11.02
CA GLY A 67 -12.96 14.73 10.81
C GLY A 67 -12.05 14.21 11.93
N TYR A 68 -12.61 13.50 12.90
CA TYR A 68 -11.92 12.95 14.06
C TYR A 68 -12.46 11.55 14.37
N THR A 69 -11.68 10.77 15.11
CA THR A 69 -12.06 9.41 15.53
C THR A 69 -12.99 9.46 16.74
N SER A 70 -14.13 8.78 16.64
CA SER A 70 -15.10 8.60 17.73
C SER A 70 -15.68 7.18 17.68
N TRP A 71 -16.28 6.72 18.78
CA TRP A 71 -16.90 5.39 18.78
C TRP A 71 -17.99 5.23 17.71
N PRO A 72 -18.93 6.19 17.51
CA PRO A 72 -19.89 6.09 16.43
C PRO A 72 -19.23 6.10 15.05
N SER A 73 -18.16 6.88 14.84
CA SER A 73 -17.48 6.94 13.54
C SER A 73 -16.78 5.64 13.15
N LEU A 74 -16.46 4.77 14.11
CA LEU A 74 -15.84 3.45 13.89
C LEU A 74 -16.85 2.31 13.75
N THR A 75 -18.05 2.48 14.30
CA THR A 75 -19.04 1.40 14.42
C THR A 75 -20.23 1.55 13.49
N ASP A 76 -20.60 2.78 13.13
CA ASP A 76 -21.70 3.05 12.23
C ASP A 76 -21.32 2.74 10.77
N ARG A 77 -21.98 1.72 10.19
CA ARG A 77 -21.73 1.23 8.84
C ARG A 77 -22.47 2.02 7.75
N THR A 78 -23.25 3.03 8.11
CA THR A 78 -23.84 3.96 7.14
C THR A 78 -22.80 4.91 6.54
N TYR A 79 -21.69 5.11 7.23
CA TYR A 79 -20.57 5.97 6.81
C TYR A 79 -19.39 5.15 6.26
N SER A 80 -18.67 5.72 5.29
CA SER A 80 -17.50 5.08 4.67
C SER A 80 -16.22 5.45 5.41
N GLY A 81 -15.32 4.48 5.61
CA GLY A 81 -13.98 4.71 6.15
C GLY A 81 -13.11 5.57 5.20
N ARG A 82 -12.21 6.37 5.77
CA ARG A 82 -11.34 7.30 5.04
C ARG A 82 -9.87 7.09 5.40
N HIS A 83 -9.02 7.08 4.39
CA HIS A 83 -7.56 7.05 4.54
C HIS A 83 -6.94 8.43 4.73
N LEU A 84 -7.62 9.49 4.29
CA LEU A 84 -7.14 10.87 4.34
C LEU A 84 -8.09 11.75 5.14
N PRO A 85 -7.56 12.72 5.91
CA PRO A 85 -8.37 13.67 6.66
C PRO A 85 -9.28 14.49 5.74
N PRO A 86 -10.39 15.04 6.26
CA PRO A 86 -11.17 16.03 5.53
C PRO A 86 -10.30 17.24 5.18
N LEU A 87 -10.64 17.87 4.06
CA LEU A 87 -10.12 19.20 3.78
C LEU A 87 -10.57 20.14 4.91
N PRO A 88 -9.69 21.04 5.40
CA PRO A 88 -10.11 22.05 6.36
C PRO A 88 -11.18 22.95 5.72
N LEU A 89 -12.16 23.35 6.53
CA LEU A 89 -13.14 24.36 6.13
C LEU A 89 -12.39 25.68 5.86
N PRO A 90 -12.81 26.46 4.84
CA PRO A 90 -12.20 27.76 4.54
C PRO A 90 -12.35 28.76 5.68
#